data_AF-A0A438C494-F1
#
_entry.id   AF-A0A438C494-F1
#
_cell.length_a   1.000
_cell.length_b   1.000
_cell.length_c   1.000
_cell.angle_alpha   90.00
_cell.angle_beta   90.00
_cell.angle_gamma   90.00
#
_symmetry.space_group_name_H-M   'P 1'
#
loop_
_entity.id
_entity.type
_entity.pdbx_description
1 polymer ?
#
loop_
_entity_poly.entity_id
_entity_poly.type
_entity_poly.pdbx_seq_one_letter_code
_entity_poly.pdbx_strand_id
1 'polypeptide(L)'
;MQLAEELDLDQRPELIKGSVEFVAPTEYMVVAQTIRSCLDELPGSTRTQIAFGGVLSNLGFCLFQSSLTQPQMMVVSDLDDIFVPLPDDLLVNLSESRSVVETFLDSLPSMFQDNVNLESAFGPALKAAFMVMSQLGGKLLIFQNTLPSLGVGRLKLRGDDLRVYGTDKEHALRLPEDPFYKQMAADLTKYQIAVNIYAFSDKYTDIALLRSCADGLKLDTGTEWLVGTLAKYTGGQVYYYPSFLSIIHKDRLRHELSRDLTRETAWEAVMRIRCGKGVRFTSYHGNFMLRSTDLLALPAVDCDKAFAMQLCLEETLLTTQTIHFIFWRKANQGTYGSSTSGCRSGEMYRQADTGAVVSLFCRLAIEKTLSHKLEDARNSVQLRLVKAFKEYRNLYAVQHRLGGRMIYPESLKLLPLYALALCKSTPLRGGYADAQLDERCAAGYTMMTLPVKRLLKLLYPSLIRIDEYLLKPTAQADELKRLPLVAESLDSRGLYIYDDGFRFVIWFGRMLSPEIAMNLLGQDFAADLSKVSLYEHDNEMSRKLMGILKKFRESDPSYYQLCHLVRQGEQPREGFFLLANLVEDQIGGTNGYADWILQIHRQVQQNA
;
A
#
# COMPACT_ATOMS: atom_id res chain seq x y z
N MET A 1 6.55 -39.54 -16.45
CA MET A 1 7.34 -38.30 -16.21
C MET A 1 7.93 -37.84 -17.56
N GLN A 2 7.07 -37.55 -18.53
CA GLN A 2 7.47 -37.13 -19.90
C GLN A 2 6.31 -36.47 -20.68
N LEU A 3 5.24 -36.06 -20.00
CA LEU A 3 4.00 -35.55 -20.61
C LEU A 3 3.61 -34.15 -20.06
N ALA A 4 4.50 -33.53 -19.28
CA ALA A 4 4.28 -32.21 -18.69
C ALA A 4 5.18 -31.10 -19.29
N GLU A 5 6.14 -31.45 -20.15
CA GLU A 5 7.03 -30.48 -20.81
C GLU A 5 6.50 -29.98 -22.18
N GLU A 6 5.57 -30.70 -22.83
CA GLU A 6 5.11 -30.33 -24.19
C GLU A 6 4.05 -29.22 -24.22
N LEU A 7 3.35 -28.90 -23.12
CA LEU A 7 2.27 -27.90 -23.15
C LEU A 7 2.75 -26.44 -23.05
N ASP A 8 3.98 -26.20 -22.57
CA ASP A 8 4.54 -24.85 -22.36
C ASP A 8 5.31 -24.35 -23.62
N LEU A 9 5.67 -25.27 -24.52
CA LEU A 9 6.39 -24.98 -25.76
C LEU A 9 5.49 -24.25 -26.77
N ASP A 10 4.26 -24.73 -27.01
CA ASP A 10 3.35 -24.18 -28.04
C ASP A 10 2.75 -22.80 -27.70
N GLN A 11 2.83 -22.36 -26.44
CA GLN A 11 2.31 -21.06 -26.01
C GLN A 11 3.37 -19.95 -25.98
N ARG A 12 4.65 -20.30 -26.17
CA ARG A 12 5.79 -19.40 -26.02
C ARG A 12 6.55 -19.27 -27.34
N PRO A 13 6.22 -18.27 -28.18
CA PRO A 13 6.90 -18.08 -29.46
C PRO A 13 8.43 -17.94 -29.33
N GLU A 14 8.94 -17.52 -28.17
CA GLU A 14 10.36 -17.46 -27.78
C GLU A 14 11.06 -18.82 -27.72
N LEU A 15 10.31 -19.93 -27.62
CA LEU A 15 10.86 -21.29 -27.59
C LEU A 15 10.80 -22.00 -28.95
N ILE A 16 10.03 -21.49 -29.92
CA ILE A 16 9.78 -22.18 -31.21
C ILE A 16 10.32 -21.41 -32.42
N LYS A 17 10.42 -20.08 -32.37
CA LYS A 17 10.86 -19.27 -33.51
C LYS A 17 12.31 -18.83 -33.35
N GLY A 18 13.13 -19.08 -34.39
CA GLY A 18 14.55 -18.66 -34.45
C GLY A 18 14.79 -17.14 -34.51
N SER A 19 13.74 -16.32 -34.46
CA SER A 19 13.82 -14.87 -34.28
C SER A 19 12.58 -14.43 -33.51
N VAL A 20 12.78 -13.96 -32.27
CA VAL A 20 11.74 -13.30 -31.46
C VAL A 20 12.23 -11.92 -31.11
N GLU A 21 11.44 -10.92 -31.47
CA GLU A 21 11.67 -9.53 -31.07
C GLU A 21 11.32 -9.43 -29.58
N PHE A 22 12.33 -9.20 -28.74
CA PHE A 22 12.10 -8.81 -27.35
C PHE A 22 11.68 -7.34 -27.34
N VAL A 23 10.47 -7.06 -26.87
CA VAL A 23 10.04 -5.69 -26.62
C VAL A 23 10.74 -5.22 -25.34
N ALA A 24 11.43 -4.08 -25.40
CA ALA A 24 12.04 -3.46 -24.22
C ALA A 24 11.06 -3.41 -23.04
N PRO A 25 11.51 -3.58 -21.78
CA PRO A 25 10.60 -3.57 -20.64
C PRO A 25 9.86 -2.23 -20.57
N THR A 26 8.53 -2.29 -20.73
CA THR A 26 7.70 -1.11 -20.95
C THR A 26 7.61 -0.20 -19.72
N GLU A 27 8.00 -0.70 -18.55
CA GLU A 27 8.03 0.02 -17.27
C GLU A 27 9.03 1.18 -17.34
N TYR A 28 10.24 0.93 -17.85
CA TYR A 28 11.31 1.94 -17.92
C TYR A 28 10.93 3.10 -18.83
N MET A 29 10.21 2.84 -19.91
CA MET A 29 9.70 3.88 -20.81
C MET A 29 8.73 4.82 -20.07
N VAL A 30 7.77 4.24 -19.34
CA VAL A 30 6.79 5.03 -18.57
C VAL A 30 7.49 5.82 -17.47
N VAL A 31 8.45 5.22 -16.77
CA VAL A 31 9.25 5.89 -15.72
C VAL A 31 10.04 7.06 -16.30
N ALA A 32 10.82 6.84 -17.37
CA ALA A 32 11.66 7.87 -17.97
C ALA A 32 10.83 9.06 -18.48
N GLN A 33 9.73 8.79 -19.20
CA GLN A 33 8.81 9.81 -19.69
C GLN A 33 8.14 10.57 -18.54
N THR A 34 7.75 9.88 -17.47
CA THR A 34 7.12 10.51 -16.31
C THR A 34 8.10 11.41 -15.58
N ILE A 35 9.32 10.94 -15.29
CA ILE A 35 10.37 11.74 -14.65
C ILE A 35 10.64 12.99 -15.49
N ARG A 36 10.81 12.83 -16.80
CA ARG A 36 11.00 13.95 -17.74
C ARG A 36 9.89 14.99 -17.62
N SER A 37 8.63 14.55 -17.59
CA SER A 37 7.48 15.46 -17.45
C SER A 37 7.41 16.18 -16.11
N CYS A 38 8.05 15.63 -15.06
CA CYS A 38 8.01 16.20 -13.72
C CYS A 38 9.24 17.07 -13.38
N LEU A 39 10.26 17.15 -14.24
CA LEU A 39 11.52 17.86 -13.94
C LEU A 39 11.29 19.34 -13.58
N ASP A 40 10.29 19.98 -14.20
CA ASP A 40 9.93 21.38 -13.94
C ASP A 40 9.20 21.59 -12.60
N GLU A 41 8.53 20.55 -12.11
CA GLU A 41 7.67 20.60 -10.91
C GLU A 41 8.39 20.08 -9.66
N LEU A 42 9.67 19.72 -9.77
CA LEU A 42 10.42 19.16 -8.64
C LEU A 42 10.61 20.20 -7.52
N PRO A 43 10.36 19.81 -6.25
CA PRO A 43 10.57 20.69 -5.12
C PRO A 43 12.06 20.97 -4.93
N GLY A 44 12.41 22.20 -4.57
CA GLY A 44 13.80 22.62 -4.32
C GLY A 44 14.42 23.52 -5.39
N SER A 45 13.73 23.72 -6.53
CA SER A 45 14.13 24.66 -7.59
C SER A 45 15.61 24.48 -7.98
N THR A 46 16.46 25.51 -7.84
CA THR A 46 17.88 25.49 -8.23
C THR A 46 18.81 24.68 -7.33
N ARG A 47 18.30 24.10 -6.23
CA ARG A 47 19.10 23.33 -5.27
C ARG A 47 18.94 21.82 -5.44
N THR A 48 18.05 21.38 -6.31
CA THR A 48 17.74 19.97 -6.49
C THR A 48 18.87 19.28 -7.25
N GLN A 49 19.52 18.32 -6.59
CA GLN A 49 20.52 17.46 -7.20
C GLN A 49 19.91 16.12 -7.55
N ILE A 50 20.32 15.55 -8.68
CA ILE A 50 19.83 14.26 -9.18
C ILE A 50 21.02 13.39 -9.58
N ALA A 51 20.87 12.09 -9.34
CA ALA A 51 21.76 11.05 -9.82
C ALA A 51 20.92 9.91 -10.40
N PHE A 52 21.44 9.23 -11.43
CA PHE A 52 20.83 8.01 -11.96
C PHE A 52 21.83 6.86 -11.91
N GLY A 53 21.36 5.70 -11.48
CA GLY A 53 22.12 4.44 -11.48
C GLY A 53 21.26 3.32 -12.03
N GLY A 54 21.84 2.49 -12.90
CA GLY A 54 21.25 1.28 -13.44
C GLY A 54 21.88 0.04 -12.81
N VAL A 55 21.07 -0.99 -12.56
CA VAL A 55 21.51 -2.21 -11.88
C VAL A 55 21.00 -3.42 -12.65
N LEU A 56 21.93 -4.28 -13.05
CA LEU A 56 21.63 -5.58 -13.65
C LEU A 56 22.50 -6.63 -12.93
N SER A 57 23.31 -7.40 -13.66
CA SER A 57 24.39 -8.23 -13.11
C SER A 57 25.59 -7.41 -12.64
N ASN A 58 25.83 -6.26 -13.26
CA ASN A 58 26.85 -5.28 -12.85
C ASN A 58 26.18 -3.97 -12.43
N LEU A 59 26.92 -3.13 -11.70
CA LEU A 59 26.47 -1.78 -11.33
C LEU A 59 26.83 -0.79 -12.43
N GLY A 60 25.84 -0.17 -13.05
CA GLY A 60 26.02 0.90 -14.03
C GLY A 60 25.77 2.26 -13.39
N PHE A 61 26.80 3.08 -13.21
CA PHE A 61 26.66 4.48 -12.84
C PHE A 61 26.60 5.35 -14.08
N CYS A 62 25.72 6.33 -14.11
CA CYS A 62 25.68 7.31 -15.19
C CYS A 62 26.22 8.66 -14.68
N LEU A 63 27.20 9.22 -15.39
CA LEU A 63 27.75 10.55 -15.17
C LEU A 63 26.98 11.58 -15.99
N PHE A 64 26.67 12.70 -15.35
CA PHE A 64 25.84 13.77 -15.91
C PHE A 64 26.52 15.15 -15.83
N GLN A 65 27.85 15.21 -15.94
CA GLN A 65 28.58 16.48 -15.92
C GLN A 65 28.01 17.45 -16.97
N SER A 66 27.83 18.72 -16.59
CA SER A 66 27.27 19.77 -17.45
C SER A 66 28.15 20.09 -18.68
N SER A 67 29.42 19.70 -18.64
CA SER A 67 30.37 19.78 -19.76
C SER A 67 30.15 18.72 -20.84
N LEU A 68 29.38 17.67 -20.57
CA LEU A 68 29.15 16.57 -21.50
C LEU A 68 27.92 16.83 -22.37
N THR A 69 28.00 16.49 -23.65
CA THR A 69 26.84 16.50 -24.56
C THR A 69 26.03 15.20 -24.51
N GLN A 70 26.61 14.11 -23.99
CA GLN A 70 25.97 12.81 -23.80
C GLN A 70 26.37 12.21 -22.43
N PRO A 71 25.47 11.47 -21.78
CA PRO A 71 25.77 10.80 -20.51
C PRO A 71 26.85 9.73 -20.70
N GLN A 72 27.80 9.64 -19.77
CA GLN A 72 28.80 8.56 -19.76
C GLN A 72 28.39 7.48 -18.77
N MET A 73 28.38 6.21 -19.20
CA MET A 73 28.06 5.08 -18.33
C MET A 73 29.35 4.40 -17.86
N MET A 74 29.53 4.31 -16.55
CA MET A 74 30.60 3.56 -15.89
C MET A 74 30.04 2.27 -15.32
N VAL A 75 30.65 1.14 -15.68
CA VAL A 75 30.21 -0.17 -15.20
C VAL A 75 31.21 -0.68 -14.17
N VAL A 76 30.74 -0.94 -12.95
CA VAL A 76 31.48 -1.60 -11.88
C VAL A 76 31.01 -3.05 -11.83
N SER A 77 31.92 -3.96 -12.14
CA SER A 77 31.66 -5.41 -12.14
C SER A 77 32.04 -6.11 -10.83
N ASP A 78 32.81 -5.45 -9.96
CA ASP A 78 33.10 -5.98 -8.63
C ASP A 78 31.94 -5.69 -7.67
N LEU A 79 31.28 -6.75 -7.20
CA LEU A 79 30.12 -6.67 -6.32
C LEU A 79 30.47 -6.91 -4.84
N ASP A 80 31.70 -7.38 -4.57
CA ASP A 80 32.15 -7.72 -3.21
C ASP A 80 32.75 -6.49 -2.53
N ASP A 81 33.59 -5.74 -3.25
CA ASP A 81 34.16 -4.46 -2.79
C ASP A 81 33.67 -3.29 -3.65
N ILE A 82 32.50 -2.79 -3.29
CA ILE A 82 31.82 -1.73 -4.03
C ILE A 82 32.49 -0.40 -3.77
N PHE A 83 32.96 0.25 -4.85
CA PHE A 83 33.42 1.63 -4.83
C PHE A 83 32.60 2.48 -5.79
N VAL A 84 32.55 3.79 -5.50
CA VAL A 84 31.89 4.78 -6.35
C VAL A 84 32.96 5.41 -7.23
N PRO A 85 32.99 5.13 -8.54
CA PRO A 85 33.87 5.82 -9.46
C PRO A 85 33.36 7.26 -9.60
N LEU A 86 34.12 8.23 -9.08
CA LEU A 86 33.84 9.69 -9.12
C LEU A 86 32.63 10.14 -8.27
N PRO A 87 32.77 10.21 -6.92
CA PRO A 87 31.67 10.58 -6.02
C PRO A 87 31.11 12.00 -6.24
N ASP A 88 31.95 12.96 -6.63
CA ASP A 88 31.55 14.36 -6.76
C ASP A 88 30.75 14.65 -8.05
N ASP A 89 30.92 13.83 -9.10
CA ASP A 89 30.34 14.07 -10.43
C ASP A 89 29.05 13.26 -10.70
N LEU A 90 28.65 12.43 -9.73
CA LEU A 90 27.43 11.61 -9.81
C LEU A 90 26.18 12.36 -9.38
N LEU A 91 26.31 13.25 -8.39
CA LEU A 91 25.24 14.11 -7.90
C LEU A 91 25.33 15.47 -8.59
N VAL A 92 24.54 15.66 -9.63
CA VAL A 92 24.59 16.89 -10.44
C VAL A 92 23.42 17.80 -10.14
N ASN A 93 23.65 19.11 -10.23
CA ASN A 93 22.56 20.08 -10.14
C ASN A 93 21.67 19.99 -11.38
N LEU A 94 20.37 19.76 -11.17
CA LEU A 94 19.40 19.64 -12.26
C LEU A 94 19.37 20.90 -13.15
N SER A 95 19.51 22.10 -12.57
CA SER A 95 19.46 23.33 -13.38
C SER A 95 20.64 23.47 -14.34
N GLU A 96 21.78 22.87 -14.02
CA GLU A 96 23.00 22.96 -14.81
C GLU A 96 23.10 21.83 -15.84
N SER A 97 22.70 20.62 -15.48
CA SER A 97 22.83 19.42 -16.33
C SER A 97 21.51 19.00 -17.00
N ARG A 98 20.52 19.90 -17.08
CA ARG A 98 19.17 19.58 -17.60
C ARG A 98 19.18 18.94 -18.98
N SER A 99 19.93 19.52 -19.93
CA SER A 99 19.99 19.01 -21.32
C SER A 99 20.55 17.59 -21.38
N VAL A 100 21.54 17.28 -20.53
CA VAL A 100 22.18 15.96 -20.45
C VAL A 100 21.22 14.94 -19.83
N VAL A 101 20.50 15.33 -18.79
CA VAL A 101 19.47 14.51 -18.13
C VAL A 101 18.31 14.20 -19.10
N GLU A 102 17.81 15.19 -19.83
CA GLU A 102 16.74 14.98 -20.82
C GLU A 102 17.20 14.03 -21.94
N THR A 103 18.42 14.22 -22.46
CA THR A 103 19.00 13.34 -23.48
C THR A 103 19.13 11.90 -22.98
N PHE A 104 19.55 11.72 -21.72
CA PHE A 104 19.64 10.40 -21.10
C PHE A 104 18.29 9.73 -20.92
N LEU A 105 17.28 10.46 -20.43
CA LEU A 105 15.94 9.92 -20.25
C LEU A 105 15.32 9.49 -21.60
N ASP A 106 15.63 10.20 -22.67
CA ASP A 106 15.21 9.86 -24.03
C ASP A 106 15.96 8.64 -24.59
N SER A 107 17.24 8.46 -24.24
CA SER A 107 18.04 7.30 -24.68
C SER A 107 17.89 6.05 -23.81
N LEU A 108 17.44 6.18 -22.56
CA LEU A 108 17.39 5.08 -21.59
C LEU A 108 16.64 3.83 -22.11
N PRO A 109 15.46 3.95 -22.76
CA PRO A 109 14.76 2.79 -23.30
C PRO A 109 15.54 2.06 -24.40
N SER A 110 16.21 2.79 -25.29
CA SER A 110 16.97 2.19 -26.39
C SER A 110 18.29 1.58 -25.92
N MET A 111 18.89 2.10 -24.84
CA MET A 111 20.14 1.56 -24.28
C MET A 111 20.01 0.13 -23.73
N PHE A 112 18.83 -0.26 -23.25
CA PHE A 112 18.59 -1.55 -22.59
C PHE A 112 17.59 -2.44 -23.32
N GLN A 113 17.24 -2.11 -24.57
CA GLN A 113 16.20 -2.81 -25.33
C GLN A 113 16.52 -4.30 -25.56
N ASP A 114 17.78 -4.63 -25.86
CA ASP A 114 18.22 -6.01 -26.17
C ASP A 114 18.80 -6.74 -24.96
N ASN A 115 18.55 -6.25 -23.73
CA ASN A 115 19.16 -6.83 -22.53
C ASN A 115 18.41 -8.09 -22.07
N VAL A 116 19.14 -9.21 -22.00
CA VAL A 116 18.59 -10.52 -21.63
C VAL A 116 18.99 -10.92 -20.19
N ASN A 117 19.65 -10.05 -19.43
CA ASN A 117 20.09 -10.38 -18.08
C ASN A 117 18.91 -10.51 -17.12
N LEU A 118 18.77 -11.70 -16.53
CA LEU A 118 17.74 -12.04 -15.55
C LEU A 118 18.22 -11.88 -14.10
N GLU A 119 19.51 -11.66 -13.87
CA GLU A 119 20.07 -11.55 -12.53
C GLU A 119 20.12 -10.09 -12.05
N SER A 120 19.94 -9.88 -10.74
CA SER A 120 19.89 -8.55 -10.14
C SER A 120 20.79 -8.44 -8.91
N ALA A 121 21.72 -7.47 -8.93
CA ALA A 121 22.63 -7.13 -7.83
C ALA A 121 22.09 -5.98 -6.95
N PHE A 122 20.90 -6.15 -6.36
CA PHE A 122 20.21 -5.10 -5.59
C PHE A 122 20.99 -4.62 -4.36
N GLY A 123 21.51 -5.53 -3.53
CA GLY A 123 22.21 -5.15 -2.30
C GLY A 123 23.49 -4.36 -2.56
N PRO A 124 24.34 -4.78 -3.52
CA PRO A 124 25.46 -3.96 -3.97
C PRO A 124 25.06 -2.57 -4.46
N ALA A 125 23.98 -2.47 -5.23
CA ALA A 125 23.48 -1.18 -5.71
C ALA A 125 23.04 -0.27 -4.59
N LEU A 126 22.37 -0.83 -3.58
CA LEU A 126 21.93 -0.09 -2.41
C LEU A 126 23.12 0.46 -1.60
N LYS A 127 24.19 -0.31 -1.46
CA LYS A 127 25.45 0.14 -0.86
C LYS A 127 26.08 1.29 -1.65
N ALA A 128 26.12 1.19 -2.98
CA ALA A 128 26.69 2.26 -3.79
C ALA A 128 25.85 3.54 -3.76
N ALA A 129 24.52 3.42 -3.86
CA ALA A 129 23.60 4.54 -3.70
C ALA A 129 23.77 5.19 -2.33
N PHE A 130 23.93 4.39 -1.28
CA PHE A 130 24.25 4.88 0.06
C PHE A 130 25.57 5.67 0.08
N MET A 131 26.65 5.18 -0.54
CA MET A 131 27.94 5.89 -0.59
C MET A 131 27.81 7.26 -1.27
N VAL A 132 27.11 7.33 -2.40
CA VAL A 132 26.83 8.57 -3.13
C VAL A 132 26.01 9.54 -2.28
N MET A 133 24.94 9.04 -1.65
CA MET A 133 23.98 9.89 -0.91
C MET A 133 24.41 10.23 0.52
N SER A 134 25.40 9.54 1.08
CA SER A 134 25.80 9.66 2.49
C SER A 134 26.19 11.08 2.93
N GLN A 135 26.66 11.92 2.01
CA GLN A 135 27.09 13.28 2.31
C GLN A 135 25.92 14.28 2.46
N LEU A 136 24.82 14.06 1.74
CA LEU A 136 23.72 15.03 1.63
C LEU A 136 22.39 14.51 2.19
N GLY A 137 22.20 13.19 2.24
CA GLY A 137 20.89 12.59 2.46
C GLY A 137 19.97 12.75 1.25
N GLY A 138 18.67 12.49 1.42
CA GLY A 138 17.66 12.71 0.38
C GLY A 138 16.73 11.53 0.18
N LYS A 139 16.29 11.30 -1.05
CA LYS A 139 15.35 10.23 -1.40
C LYS A 139 15.89 9.37 -2.54
N LEU A 140 15.86 8.07 -2.30
CA LEU A 140 16.20 7.03 -3.24
C LEU A 140 14.90 6.42 -3.78
N LEU A 141 14.70 6.51 -5.09
CA LEU A 141 13.61 5.83 -5.80
C LEU A 141 14.18 4.58 -6.45
N ILE A 142 13.70 3.41 -6.05
CA ILE A 142 14.16 2.13 -6.59
C ILE A 142 13.07 1.53 -7.45
N PHE A 143 13.39 1.25 -8.71
CA PHE A 143 12.52 0.55 -9.64
C PHE A 143 13.07 -0.87 -9.81
N GLN A 144 12.33 -1.86 -9.32
CA GLN A 144 12.76 -3.25 -9.27
C GLN A 144 11.74 -4.13 -9.98
N ASN A 145 12.21 -4.98 -10.89
CA ASN A 145 11.38 -6.00 -11.56
C ASN A 145 11.72 -7.42 -11.10
N THR A 146 13.00 -7.70 -10.85
CA THR A 146 13.48 -9.06 -10.57
C THR A 146 13.88 -9.24 -9.12
N LEU A 147 13.77 -10.47 -8.62
CA LEU A 147 14.28 -10.86 -7.31
C LEU A 147 15.81 -10.62 -7.24
N PRO A 148 16.34 -10.05 -6.14
CA PRO A 148 17.77 -9.91 -5.93
C PRO A 148 18.44 -11.29 -5.86
N SER A 149 19.27 -11.63 -6.85
CA SER A 149 19.92 -12.94 -6.95
C SER A 149 21.43 -12.89 -6.71
N LEU A 150 22.06 -11.73 -6.91
CA LEU A 150 23.50 -11.56 -6.89
C LEU A 150 23.99 -10.64 -5.76
N GLY A 151 25.19 -10.93 -5.27
CA GLY A 151 25.90 -10.12 -4.27
C GLY A 151 25.34 -10.23 -2.85
N VAL A 152 25.72 -9.27 -2.01
CA VAL A 152 25.22 -9.14 -0.64
C VAL A 152 23.71 -8.92 -0.62
N GLY A 153 22.98 -9.49 0.33
CA GLY A 153 21.53 -9.36 0.38
C GLY A 153 20.77 -10.19 -0.67
N ARG A 154 21.40 -11.19 -1.30
CA ARG A 154 20.72 -12.12 -2.22
C ARG A 154 19.54 -12.82 -1.54
N LEU A 155 18.44 -12.96 -2.27
CA LEU A 155 17.22 -13.61 -1.82
C LEU A 155 16.97 -14.90 -2.60
N LYS A 156 16.28 -15.84 -1.97
CA LYS A 156 15.83 -17.10 -2.60
C LYS A 156 14.32 -17.05 -2.79
N LEU A 157 13.85 -17.67 -3.86
CA LEU A 157 12.42 -17.83 -4.12
C LEU A 157 11.75 -18.59 -2.96
N ARG A 158 10.64 -18.04 -2.47
CA ARG A 158 9.85 -18.53 -1.33
C ARG A 158 8.37 -18.51 -1.68
N GLY A 159 7.54 -19.17 -0.87
CA GLY A 159 6.08 -19.07 -1.01
C GLY A 159 5.45 -19.78 -2.22
N ASP A 160 6.22 -20.54 -3.00
CA ASP A 160 5.71 -21.38 -4.09
C ASP A 160 5.04 -22.67 -3.57
N ASP A 161 5.41 -23.12 -2.37
CA ASP A 161 4.77 -24.27 -1.72
C ASP A 161 3.41 -23.88 -1.10
N LEU A 162 2.35 -24.08 -1.89
CA LEU A 162 0.96 -23.82 -1.49
C LEU A 162 0.54 -24.59 -0.22
N ARG A 163 1.24 -25.68 0.15
CA ARG A 163 0.92 -26.47 1.37
C ARG A 163 1.24 -25.73 2.66
N VAL A 164 2.07 -24.69 2.60
CA VAL A 164 2.45 -23.90 3.78
C VAL A 164 1.38 -22.87 4.14
N TYR A 165 0.53 -22.47 3.19
CA TYR A 165 -0.53 -21.49 3.40
C TYR A 165 -1.58 -22.01 4.39
N GLY A 166 -1.99 -21.17 5.34
CA GLY A 166 -2.94 -21.54 6.39
C GLY A 166 -2.34 -22.39 7.52
N THR A 167 -1.06 -22.74 7.45
CA THR A 167 -0.38 -23.51 8.51
C THR A 167 0.40 -22.60 9.46
N ASP A 168 0.81 -23.19 10.59
CA ASP A 168 1.68 -22.56 11.57
C ASP A 168 3.01 -22.12 10.98
N LYS A 169 3.42 -22.66 9.82
CA LYS A 169 4.67 -22.29 9.16
C LYS A 169 4.52 -21.12 8.19
N GLU A 170 3.31 -20.65 7.91
CA GLU A 170 3.07 -19.51 7.01
C GLU A 170 3.70 -18.21 7.53
N HIS A 171 3.67 -17.99 8.85
CA HIS A 171 4.32 -16.81 9.43
C HIS A 171 5.84 -16.83 9.23
N ALA A 172 6.46 -18.02 9.09
CA ALA A 172 7.89 -18.15 8.84
C ALA A 172 8.28 -17.73 7.42
N LEU A 173 7.38 -17.90 6.44
CA LEU A 173 7.59 -17.42 5.06
C LEU A 173 7.63 -15.90 4.98
N ARG A 174 6.98 -15.23 5.93
CA ARG A 174 7.05 -13.78 6.04
C ARG A 174 8.39 -13.35 6.62
N LEU A 175 9.23 -14.23 7.20
CA LEU A 175 10.47 -13.80 7.86
C LEU A 175 11.64 -13.60 6.87
N PRO A 176 12.42 -12.52 6.98
CA PRO A 176 13.68 -12.35 6.28
C PRO A 176 14.73 -13.36 6.69
N GLU A 177 15.56 -13.70 5.71
CA GLU A 177 16.74 -14.51 5.92
C GLU A 177 18.00 -13.68 6.22
N ASP A 178 18.15 -12.49 5.61
CA ASP A 178 19.40 -11.72 5.66
C ASP A 178 19.31 -10.47 6.57
N PRO A 179 20.16 -10.32 7.61
CA PRO A 179 20.20 -9.11 8.43
C PRO A 179 20.69 -7.85 7.69
N PHE A 180 21.29 -7.99 6.51
CA PHE A 180 21.87 -6.91 5.70
C PHE A 180 20.94 -5.71 5.55
N TYR A 181 19.70 -5.94 5.14
CA TYR A 181 18.74 -4.88 4.84
C TYR A 181 18.31 -4.07 6.07
N LYS A 182 18.31 -4.69 7.26
CA LYS A 182 18.01 -4.01 8.51
C LYS A 182 19.15 -3.08 8.91
N GLN A 183 20.39 -3.55 8.78
CA GLN A 183 21.58 -2.74 9.01
C GLN A 183 21.62 -1.57 8.03
N MET A 184 21.38 -1.84 6.75
CA MET A 184 21.30 -0.81 5.72
C MET A 184 20.19 0.20 6.00
N ALA A 185 19.00 -0.23 6.42
CA ALA A 185 17.91 0.69 6.78
C ALA A 185 18.29 1.61 7.95
N ALA A 186 19.00 1.09 8.96
CA ALA A 186 19.51 1.87 10.07
C ALA A 186 20.58 2.89 9.62
N ASP A 187 21.49 2.47 8.74
CA ASP A 187 22.51 3.35 8.16
C ASP A 187 21.87 4.45 7.30
N LEU A 188 20.98 4.10 6.37
CA LEU A 188 20.24 5.07 5.56
C LEU A 188 19.52 6.10 6.43
N THR A 189 18.87 5.66 7.52
CA THR A 189 18.17 6.57 8.44
C THR A 189 19.12 7.44 9.26
N LYS A 190 20.35 6.97 9.53
CA LYS A 190 21.38 7.77 10.19
C LYS A 190 21.82 8.95 9.31
N TYR A 191 21.94 8.71 8.00
CA TYR A 191 22.31 9.71 7.00
C TYR A 191 21.11 10.37 6.30
N GLN A 192 19.91 10.24 6.88
CA GLN A 192 18.69 10.91 6.41
C GLN A 192 18.32 10.59 4.95
N ILE A 193 18.52 9.34 4.55
CA ILE A 193 18.12 8.83 3.24
C ILE A 193 16.79 8.08 3.37
N ALA A 194 15.78 8.53 2.64
CA ALA A 194 14.48 7.88 2.49
C ALA A 194 14.45 6.98 1.26
N VAL A 195 13.83 5.80 1.34
CA VAL A 195 13.76 4.84 0.23
C VAL A 195 12.31 4.57 -0.16
N ASN A 196 11.96 4.81 -1.42
CA ASN A 196 10.72 4.34 -2.02
C ASN A 196 11.01 3.22 -3.03
N ILE A 197 10.17 2.19 -3.04
CA ILE A 197 10.38 1.00 -3.87
C ILE A 197 9.16 0.82 -4.78
N TYR A 198 9.40 0.77 -6.07
CA TYR A 198 8.45 0.41 -7.12
C TYR A 198 8.78 -1.01 -7.55
N ALA A 199 7.97 -1.96 -7.08
CA ALA A 199 8.12 -3.38 -7.39
C ALA A 199 7.16 -3.75 -8.52
N PHE A 200 7.73 -4.03 -9.68
CA PHE A 200 7.08 -4.68 -10.81
C PHE A 200 7.36 -6.17 -10.68
N SER A 201 6.34 -7.01 -10.85
CA SER A 201 6.46 -8.42 -10.49
C SER A 201 5.58 -9.26 -11.41
N ASP A 202 6.19 -9.94 -12.37
CA ASP A 202 5.50 -10.94 -13.20
C ASP A 202 5.50 -12.33 -12.51
N LYS A 203 6.40 -12.53 -11.55
CA LYS A 203 6.58 -13.73 -10.71
C LYS A 203 6.91 -13.30 -9.28
N TYR A 204 6.83 -14.21 -8.31
CA TYR A 204 7.18 -13.98 -6.89
C TYR A 204 8.47 -13.14 -6.77
N THR A 205 8.35 -11.94 -6.18
CA THR A 205 9.43 -10.95 -6.08
C THR A 205 9.88 -10.76 -4.63
N ASP A 206 9.35 -11.57 -3.70
CA ASP A 206 9.74 -11.58 -2.28
C ASP A 206 9.66 -10.18 -1.66
N ILE A 207 8.58 -9.45 -1.97
CA ILE A 207 8.16 -8.25 -1.23
C ILE A 207 7.88 -8.63 0.22
N ALA A 208 7.47 -9.89 0.40
CA ALA A 208 7.18 -10.53 1.65
C ALA A 208 8.42 -10.89 2.48
N LEU A 209 9.14 -9.90 3.01
CA LEU A 209 10.10 -10.20 4.06
C LEU A 209 9.99 -9.22 5.21
N LEU A 210 9.78 -9.80 6.37
CA LEU A 210 9.07 -9.35 7.56
C LEU A 210 9.61 -10.06 8.83
N ARG A 211 10.64 -9.51 9.50
CA ARG A 211 11.28 -9.85 10.83
C ARG A 211 12.69 -10.49 10.85
N SER A 212 13.73 -9.74 11.24
CA SER A 212 14.93 -10.35 11.85
C SER A 212 14.72 -10.52 13.37
N CYS A 213 14.87 -11.75 13.86
CA CYS A 213 14.96 -12.08 15.28
C CYS A 213 16.37 -11.72 15.80
N ALA A 214 16.44 -10.94 16.88
CA ALA A 214 17.63 -10.88 17.71
C ALA A 214 17.55 -12.01 18.73
N ASP A 215 18.52 -12.93 18.70
CA ASP A 215 18.85 -13.71 19.88
C ASP A 215 19.46 -12.78 20.92
N GLY A 216 18.90 -12.78 22.13
CA GLY A 216 19.65 -12.41 23.34
C GLY A 216 19.30 -11.14 24.11
N LEU A 217 18.32 -10.31 23.70
CA LEU A 217 17.85 -9.23 24.58
C LEU A 217 16.33 -9.05 24.52
N LYS A 218 15.66 -9.48 25.60
CA LYS A 218 14.26 -9.17 25.87
C LYS A 218 14.10 -7.66 26.04
N LEU A 219 13.81 -6.95 24.95
CA LEU A 219 12.98 -5.75 25.02
C LEU A 219 11.69 -6.08 24.25
N ASP A 220 10.59 -6.14 25.00
CA ASP A 220 9.25 -6.15 24.43
C ASP A 220 9.07 -4.93 23.52
N THR A 221 8.43 -5.14 22.36
CA THR A 221 8.02 -4.18 21.30
C THR A 221 8.98 -4.00 20.10
N GLY A 222 8.62 -4.60 18.95
CA GLY A 222 9.13 -4.21 17.63
C GLY A 222 9.42 -5.37 16.67
N THR A 223 8.49 -5.69 15.78
CA THR A 223 8.64 -6.72 14.71
C THR A 223 8.91 -6.04 13.35
N GLU A 224 9.99 -6.40 12.65
CA GLU A 224 10.73 -5.48 11.74
C GLU A 224 10.98 -6.01 10.31
N TRP A 225 10.75 -5.23 9.26
CA TRP A 225 10.51 -5.68 7.87
C TRP A 225 11.83 -6.00 7.09
N LEU A 226 11.86 -6.28 5.77
CA LEU A 226 13.10 -6.47 4.95
C LEU A 226 13.20 -5.58 3.69
N VAL A 227 12.32 -5.75 2.70
CA VAL A 227 12.25 -4.82 1.55
C VAL A 227 11.39 -3.62 1.93
N GLY A 228 10.28 -3.90 2.61
CA GLY A 228 9.56 -2.93 3.41
C GLY A 228 10.36 -2.39 4.62
N THR A 229 11.49 -2.96 5.09
CA THR A 229 12.30 -2.26 6.15
C THR A 229 12.82 -0.98 5.59
N LEU A 230 13.39 -1.03 4.39
CA LEU A 230 14.07 0.13 3.83
C LEU A 230 13.06 1.26 3.79
N ALA A 231 11.92 1.03 3.16
CA ALA A 231 10.85 2.00 3.13
C ALA A 231 10.23 2.28 4.52
N LYS A 232 10.06 1.30 5.41
CA LYS A 232 9.43 1.51 6.73
C LYS A 232 10.30 2.37 7.64
N TYR A 233 11.55 1.98 7.86
CA TYR A 233 12.45 2.65 8.80
C TYR A 233 12.91 4.00 8.28
N THR A 234 13.07 4.11 6.96
CA THR A 234 13.44 5.38 6.34
C THR A 234 12.25 6.31 6.08
N GLY A 235 11.02 5.88 6.43
CA GLY A 235 9.81 6.70 6.27
C GLY A 235 9.29 6.79 4.83
N GLY A 236 9.74 5.93 3.91
CA GLY A 236 9.26 5.80 2.54
C GLY A 236 8.03 4.91 2.32
N GLN A 237 7.75 4.58 1.05
CA GLN A 237 6.59 3.80 0.58
C GLN A 237 6.99 2.67 -0.39
N VAL A 238 6.19 1.61 -0.41
CA VAL A 238 6.31 0.49 -1.36
C VAL A 238 5.10 0.52 -2.28
N TYR A 239 5.35 0.62 -3.59
CA TYR A 239 4.36 0.55 -4.66
C TYR A 239 4.49 -0.81 -5.33
N TYR A 240 3.41 -1.59 -5.32
CA TYR A 240 3.38 -2.92 -5.90
C TYR A 240 2.48 -2.97 -7.14
N TYR A 241 3.05 -3.47 -8.23
CA TYR A 241 2.39 -3.68 -9.52
C TYR A 241 2.53 -5.16 -9.91
N PRO A 242 1.55 -6.01 -9.58
CA PRO A 242 1.53 -7.39 -10.04
C PRO A 242 1.28 -7.44 -11.56
N SER A 243 2.03 -8.28 -12.25
CA SER A 243 1.97 -8.53 -13.70
C SER A 243 1.84 -7.24 -14.50
N PHE A 244 2.91 -6.45 -14.56
CA PHE A 244 2.81 -5.10 -15.10
C PHE A 244 2.52 -5.13 -16.61
N LEU A 245 1.44 -4.47 -17.02
CA LEU A 245 1.10 -4.28 -18.42
C LEU A 245 1.02 -2.77 -18.69
N SER A 246 1.91 -2.24 -19.53
CA SER A 246 1.94 -0.81 -19.84
C SER A 246 0.61 -0.27 -20.36
N ILE A 247 -0.13 -1.05 -21.15
CA ILE A 247 -1.43 -0.64 -21.69
C ILE A 247 -2.40 -0.24 -20.57
N ILE A 248 -2.38 -0.95 -19.44
CA ILE A 248 -3.33 -0.82 -18.33
C ILE A 248 -2.73 0.01 -17.19
N HIS A 249 -1.48 -0.25 -16.82
CA HIS A 249 -0.86 0.27 -15.60
C HIS A 249 -0.06 1.57 -15.82
N LYS A 250 0.18 2.01 -17.07
CA LYS A 250 0.96 3.22 -17.36
C LYS A 250 0.44 4.46 -16.61
N ASP A 251 -0.88 4.66 -16.60
CA ASP A 251 -1.47 5.88 -16.04
C ASP A 251 -1.39 5.86 -14.51
N ARG A 252 -1.52 4.68 -13.90
CA ARG A 252 -1.32 4.47 -12.47
C ARG A 252 0.12 4.77 -12.06
N LEU A 253 1.09 4.16 -12.74
CA LEU A 253 2.51 4.37 -12.46
C LEU A 253 2.90 5.84 -12.66
N ARG A 254 2.44 6.46 -13.77
CA ARG A 254 2.70 7.86 -14.08
C ARG A 254 2.16 8.79 -12.98
N HIS A 255 0.92 8.58 -12.55
CA HIS A 255 0.29 9.40 -11.51
C HIS A 255 0.97 9.20 -10.15
N GLU A 256 1.20 7.95 -9.73
CA GLU A 256 1.83 7.66 -8.45
C GLU A 256 3.27 8.16 -8.37
N LEU A 257 4.05 8.05 -9.47
CA LEU A 257 5.42 8.58 -9.54
C LEU A 257 5.45 10.11 -9.61
N SER A 258 4.60 10.72 -10.44
CA SER A 258 4.49 12.19 -10.51
C SER A 258 4.11 12.78 -9.16
N ARG A 259 3.12 12.18 -8.49
CA ARG A 259 2.72 12.57 -7.14
C ARG A 259 3.85 12.38 -6.13
N ASP A 260 4.60 11.29 -6.20
CA ASP A 260 5.71 11.02 -5.28
C ASP A 260 6.86 12.02 -5.43
N LEU A 261 7.11 12.50 -6.65
CA LEU A 261 8.14 13.50 -6.96
C LEU A 261 7.72 14.93 -6.58
N THR A 262 6.45 15.28 -6.76
CA THR A 262 5.94 16.67 -6.63
C THR A 262 5.29 16.97 -5.28
N ARG A 263 4.88 15.94 -4.51
CA ARG A 263 4.17 16.15 -3.24
C ARG A 263 5.03 16.86 -2.20
N GLU A 264 4.34 17.59 -1.32
CA GLU A 264 4.96 18.18 -0.14
C GLU A 264 5.62 17.08 0.72
N THR A 265 6.95 17.14 0.77
CA THR A 265 7.78 16.22 1.54
C THR A 265 8.63 17.04 2.50
N ALA A 266 8.60 16.68 3.79
CA ALA A 266 9.52 17.21 4.78
C ALA A 266 10.70 16.26 4.94
N TRP A 267 11.90 16.81 4.80
CA TRP A 267 13.17 16.10 4.89
C TRP A 267 13.72 16.12 6.32
N GLU A 268 14.57 15.16 6.68
CA GLU A 268 15.28 15.03 7.97
C GLU A 268 14.38 15.38 9.17
N ALA A 269 13.13 14.94 9.11
CA ALA A 269 12.13 15.26 10.11
C ALA A 269 12.35 14.41 11.37
N VAL A 270 12.10 15.03 12.51
CA VAL A 270 12.09 14.32 13.79
C VAL A 270 10.79 14.65 14.50
N MET A 271 10.05 13.60 14.86
CA MET A 271 8.79 13.72 15.57
C MET A 271 9.00 13.29 17.02
N ARG A 272 8.67 14.20 17.95
CA ARG A 272 8.68 13.94 19.39
C ARG A 272 7.35 14.34 19.98
N ILE A 273 6.75 13.44 20.73
CA ILE A 273 5.38 13.63 21.21
C ILE A 273 5.43 13.69 22.73
N ARG A 274 4.93 14.81 23.27
CA ARG A 274 4.98 15.10 24.70
C ARG A 274 3.56 15.06 25.26
N CYS A 275 3.43 14.40 26.39
CA CYS A 275 2.16 14.23 27.09
C CYS A 275 2.20 14.96 28.43
N GLY A 276 1.02 15.32 28.94
CA GLY A 276 0.85 15.82 30.30
C GLY A 276 1.23 14.78 31.35
N LYS A 277 1.46 15.24 32.59
CA LYS A 277 1.88 14.39 33.71
C LYS A 277 0.86 13.26 33.96
N GLY A 278 1.28 12.00 33.93
CA GLY A 278 0.38 10.85 34.20
C GLY A 278 -0.18 10.16 32.95
N VAL A 279 0.16 10.66 31.76
CA VAL A 279 -0.02 9.96 30.48
C VAL A 279 1.36 9.60 29.92
N ARG A 280 1.50 8.38 29.41
CA ARG A 280 2.73 7.91 28.74
C ARG A 280 2.40 7.20 27.44
N PHE A 281 3.21 7.38 26.41
CA PHE A 281 3.13 6.57 25.20
C PHE A 281 3.75 5.19 25.41
N THR A 282 3.03 4.14 25.01
CA THR A 282 3.48 2.74 25.13
C THR A 282 4.01 2.19 23.82
N SER A 283 3.34 2.46 22.71
CA SER A 283 3.73 1.95 21.40
C SER A 283 3.45 2.95 20.30
N TYR A 284 4.23 2.85 19.24
CA TYR A 284 4.17 3.70 18.06
C TYR A 284 4.01 2.79 16.83
N HIS A 285 3.15 3.17 15.90
CA HIS A 285 2.80 2.37 14.73
C HIS A 285 2.85 3.24 13.46
N GLY A 286 3.60 2.78 12.46
CA GLY A 286 3.78 3.45 11.17
C GLY A 286 5.18 3.26 10.59
N ASN A 287 5.54 4.11 9.63
CA ASN A 287 6.83 4.08 8.94
C ASN A 287 7.77 5.14 9.52
N PHE A 288 8.64 4.71 10.43
CA PHE A 288 9.70 5.52 11.02
C PHE A 288 10.75 4.61 11.63
N MET A 289 11.89 5.19 12.00
CA MET A 289 12.86 4.55 12.89
C MET A 289 12.80 5.18 14.27
N LEU A 290 12.72 4.36 15.31
CA LEU A 290 12.78 4.82 16.69
C LEU A 290 14.25 4.97 17.11
N ARG A 291 14.69 6.20 17.41
CA ARG A 291 16.08 6.47 17.90
C ARG A 291 16.20 6.38 19.42
N SER A 292 15.17 6.84 20.12
CA SER A 292 14.99 6.70 21.57
C SER A 292 13.52 6.41 21.86
N THR A 293 13.17 6.10 23.10
CA THR A 293 11.80 5.74 23.53
C THR A 293 10.70 6.73 23.12
N ASP A 294 11.05 7.97 22.80
CA ASP A 294 10.15 9.07 22.49
C ASP A 294 10.53 9.88 21.23
N LEU A 295 11.58 9.46 20.50
CA LEU A 295 12.12 10.18 19.35
C LEU A 295 12.01 9.34 18.07
N LEU A 296 11.13 9.78 17.18
CA LEU A 296 10.85 9.15 15.90
C LEU A 296 11.65 9.88 14.82
N ALA A 297 12.60 9.18 14.19
CA ALA A 297 13.35 9.69 13.05
C ALA A 297 12.61 9.37 11.75
N LEU A 298 12.43 10.40 10.93
CA LEU A 298 11.70 10.38 9.67
C LEU A 298 12.57 11.07 8.60
N PRO A 299 13.48 10.34 7.93
CA PRO A 299 14.29 10.89 6.84
C PRO A 299 13.48 11.65 5.79
N ALA A 300 12.32 11.10 5.43
CA ALA A 300 11.29 11.82 4.69
C ALA A 300 9.90 11.51 5.26
N VAL A 301 9.04 12.53 5.30
CA VAL A 301 7.60 12.38 5.60
C VAL A 301 6.79 13.19 4.60
N ASP A 302 5.72 12.61 4.09
CA ASP A 302 4.81 13.26 3.15
C ASP A 302 3.44 13.50 3.78
N CYS A 303 2.62 14.29 3.11
CA CYS A 303 1.27 14.63 3.54
C CYS A 303 0.26 13.47 3.49
N ASP A 304 0.60 12.34 2.87
CA ASP A 304 -0.29 11.19 2.66
C ASP A 304 -0.12 10.11 3.73
N LYS A 305 0.92 10.20 4.55
CA LYS A 305 1.21 9.26 5.65
C LYS A 305 0.52 9.65 6.95
N ALA A 306 0.06 8.63 7.68
CA ALA A 306 -0.48 8.77 9.02
C ALA A 306 0.14 7.75 9.99
N PHE A 307 0.39 8.23 11.21
CA PHE A 307 0.94 7.45 12.33
C PHE A 307 -0.15 7.18 13.37
N ALA A 308 -0.07 6.05 14.06
CA ALA A 308 -0.91 5.80 15.24
C ALA A 308 -0.06 5.42 16.43
N MET A 309 -0.54 5.75 17.62
CA MET A 309 0.21 5.58 18.85
C MET A 309 -0.74 5.15 19.96
N GLN A 310 -0.21 4.37 20.90
CA GLN A 310 -0.95 3.97 22.08
C GLN A 310 -0.51 4.79 23.28
N LEU A 311 -1.51 5.22 24.03
CA LEU A 311 -1.38 5.98 25.26
C LEU A 311 -1.77 5.07 26.43
N CYS A 312 -1.00 5.12 27.50
CA CYS A 312 -1.32 4.52 28.79
C CYS A 312 -1.46 5.61 29.84
N LEU A 313 -2.41 5.42 30.75
CA LEU A 313 -2.71 6.29 31.87
C LEU A 313 -2.06 5.66 33.12
N GLU A 314 -1.05 6.31 33.67
CA GLU A 314 -0.28 5.78 34.82
C GLU A 314 -0.79 6.32 36.16
N GLU A 315 -1.33 7.55 36.17
CA GLU A 315 -1.88 8.18 37.38
C GLU A 315 -3.37 8.51 37.17
N THR A 316 -4.12 8.60 38.27
CA THR A 316 -5.51 9.07 38.24
C THR A 316 -5.53 10.55 37.84
N LEU A 317 -6.00 10.85 36.64
CA LEU A 317 -6.00 12.20 36.10
C LEU A 317 -7.01 13.08 36.86
N LEU A 318 -6.51 14.00 37.71
CA LEU A 318 -7.33 14.93 38.48
C LEU A 318 -7.72 16.20 37.68
N THR A 319 -7.07 16.47 36.54
CA THR A 319 -7.27 17.68 35.72
C THR A 319 -7.20 17.38 34.22
N THR A 320 -7.82 18.25 33.40
CA THR A 320 -7.73 18.22 31.92
C THR A 320 -6.29 18.20 31.47
N GLN A 321 -5.91 17.20 30.67
CA GLN A 321 -4.56 17.07 30.13
C GLN A 321 -4.53 17.48 28.68
N THR A 322 -3.53 18.26 28.31
CA THR A 322 -3.22 18.61 26.94
C THR A 322 -2.14 17.67 26.41
N ILE A 323 -2.38 17.08 25.23
CA ILE A 323 -1.35 16.37 24.48
C ILE A 323 -0.70 17.38 23.53
N HIS A 324 0.62 17.50 23.55
CA HIS A 324 1.35 18.41 22.67
C HIS A 324 2.11 17.61 21.61
N PHE A 325 1.73 17.80 20.35
CA PHE A 325 2.49 17.31 19.20
C PHE A 325 3.48 18.40 18.78
N ILE A 326 4.78 18.09 18.79
CA ILE A 326 5.80 19.03 18.33
C ILE A 326 6.50 18.42 17.11
N PHE A 327 6.19 18.98 15.94
CA PHE A 327 6.86 18.67 14.67
C PHE A 327 8.00 19.66 14.45
N TRP A 328 9.23 19.18 14.32
CA TRP A 328 10.38 20.03 14.00
C TRP A 328 10.72 19.94 12.51
N ARG A 329 10.17 20.85 11.68
CA ARG A 329 10.88 21.45 10.52
C ARG A 329 10.11 22.54 9.76
N LYS A 330 8.80 22.64 9.90
CA LYS A 330 8.04 23.88 9.62
C LYS A 330 7.45 24.36 10.93
N ALA A 331 7.67 25.62 11.26
CA ALA A 331 7.29 26.28 12.51
C ALA A 331 5.76 26.43 12.67
N ASN A 332 5.02 25.34 12.62
CA ASN A 332 3.63 25.29 13.06
C ASN A 332 3.60 24.36 14.28
N GLN A 333 3.71 24.96 15.47
CA GLN A 333 3.28 24.31 16.70
C GLN A 333 1.77 24.11 16.61
N GLY A 334 1.35 23.00 15.99
CA GLY A 334 -0.05 22.58 16.03
C GLY A 334 -0.36 22.04 17.41
N THR A 335 -0.93 22.87 18.28
CA THR A 335 -1.44 22.41 19.57
C THR A 335 -2.83 21.83 19.37
N TYR A 336 -2.92 20.52 19.15
CA TYR A 336 -4.18 19.80 19.22
C TYR A 336 -4.44 19.39 20.67
N GLY A 337 -5.09 20.28 21.42
CA GLY A 337 -5.57 19.95 22.76
C GLY A 337 -6.83 19.09 22.66
N SER A 338 -6.72 17.77 22.81
CA SER A 338 -7.89 16.99 23.22
C SER A 338 -8.02 17.13 24.74
N SER A 339 -9.08 17.80 25.18
CA SER A 339 -9.35 17.95 26.61
C SER A 339 -10.09 16.71 27.09
N THR A 340 -9.37 15.73 27.67
CA THR A 340 -10.04 14.65 28.40
C THR A 340 -10.35 15.15 29.82
N SER A 341 -11.50 15.79 29.98
CA SER A 341 -11.99 16.25 31.29
C SER A 341 -12.52 15.06 32.08
N GLY A 342 -11.77 14.54 33.05
CA GLY A 342 -12.24 13.61 34.10
C GLY A 342 -13.44 12.73 33.70
N CYS A 343 -13.30 11.92 32.65
CA CYS A 343 -14.46 11.29 32.02
C CYS A 343 -14.93 10.11 32.87
N ARG A 344 -16.16 10.17 33.41
CA ARG A 344 -16.89 8.98 33.85
C ARG A 344 -16.90 7.99 32.67
N SER A 345 -16.73 6.69 32.91
CA SER A 345 -16.51 5.69 31.86
C SER A 345 -17.55 5.74 30.72
N GLY A 346 -18.81 6.12 31.00
CA GLY A 346 -19.85 6.30 29.97
C GLY A 346 -19.62 7.47 29.00
N GLU A 347 -19.02 8.58 29.44
CA GLU A 347 -18.73 9.73 28.57
C GLU A 347 -17.57 9.43 27.61
N MET A 348 -16.59 8.60 28.04
CA MET A 348 -15.51 8.13 27.17
C MET A 348 -16.05 7.37 25.96
N TYR A 349 -17.04 6.49 26.16
CA TYR A 349 -17.65 5.78 25.06
C TYR A 349 -18.40 6.73 24.13
N ARG A 350 -19.09 7.74 24.65
CA ARG A 350 -19.81 8.72 23.82
C ARG A 350 -18.88 9.51 22.89
N GLN A 351 -17.69 9.86 23.37
CA GLN A 351 -16.69 10.64 22.61
C GLN A 351 -15.72 9.78 21.78
N ALA A 352 -15.87 8.45 21.79
CA ALA A 352 -14.97 7.56 21.08
C ALA A 352 -15.14 7.70 19.55
N ASP A 353 -14.04 7.99 18.86
CA ASP A 353 -14.00 8.01 17.39
C ASP A 353 -13.78 6.59 16.83
N THR A 354 -14.79 6.06 16.13
CA THR A 354 -14.70 4.75 15.47
C THR A 354 -13.54 4.69 14.47
N GLY A 355 -13.28 5.75 13.70
CA GLY A 355 -12.24 5.77 12.69
C GLY A 355 -10.85 5.60 13.29
N ALA A 356 -10.56 6.35 14.36
CA ALA A 356 -9.29 6.24 15.08
C ALA A 356 -9.10 4.84 15.70
N VAL A 357 -10.15 4.27 16.30
CA VAL A 357 -10.11 2.92 16.90
C VAL A 357 -9.84 1.86 15.83
N VAL A 358 -10.55 1.90 14.70
CA VAL A 358 -10.34 0.98 13.57
C VAL A 358 -8.93 1.12 13.02
N SER A 359 -8.43 2.35 12.91
CA SER A 359 -7.07 2.62 12.43
C SER A 359 -5.99 2.03 13.33
N LEU A 360 -6.20 2.04 14.64
CA LEU A 360 -5.31 1.36 15.59
C LEU A 360 -5.46 -0.17 15.53
N PHE A 361 -6.69 -0.68 15.48
CA PHE A 361 -6.96 -2.12 15.37
C PHE A 361 -6.32 -2.73 14.12
N CYS A 362 -6.39 -2.02 13.00
CA CYS A 362 -5.76 -2.40 11.75
C CYS A 362 -4.25 -2.59 11.93
N ARG A 363 -3.55 -1.57 12.44
CA ARG A 363 -2.09 -1.64 12.61
C ARG A 363 -1.66 -2.73 13.57
N LEU A 364 -2.37 -2.91 14.69
CA LEU A 364 -2.10 -4.00 15.64
C LEU A 364 -2.35 -5.39 15.07
N ALA A 365 -3.40 -5.53 14.26
CA ALA A 365 -3.72 -6.81 13.64
C ALA A 365 -2.64 -7.19 12.62
N ILE A 366 -2.21 -6.24 11.78
CA ILE A 366 -1.13 -6.42 10.82
C ILE A 366 0.19 -6.75 11.54
N GLU A 367 0.54 -6.05 12.62
CA GLU A 367 1.74 -6.38 13.40
C GLU A 367 1.67 -7.78 14.05
N LYS A 368 0.46 -8.23 14.40
CA LYS A 368 0.27 -9.56 14.98
C LYS A 368 0.41 -10.69 13.95
N THR A 369 0.04 -10.48 12.68
CA THR A 369 0.25 -11.49 11.62
C THR A 369 1.72 -11.82 11.37
N LEU A 370 2.64 -10.97 11.85
CA LEU A 370 4.07 -11.16 11.69
C LEU A 370 4.66 -12.18 12.67
N SER A 371 3.97 -12.40 13.77
CA SER A 371 4.45 -13.22 14.90
C SER A 371 3.55 -14.41 15.18
N HIS A 372 2.31 -14.38 14.72
CA HIS A 372 1.29 -15.37 15.01
C HIS A 372 0.55 -15.77 13.74
N LYS A 373 -0.31 -16.78 13.83
CA LYS A 373 -1.17 -17.20 12.72
C LYS A 373 -2.16 -16.08 12.38
N LEU A 374 -2.63 -16.10 11.14
CA LEU A 374 -3.67 -15.16 10.68
C LEU A 374 -4.94 -15.28 11.53
N GLU A 375 -5.28 -16.50 11.94
CA GLU A 375 -6.41 -16.75 12.83
C GLU A 375 -6.25 -16.06 14.20
N ASP A 376 -5.05 -16.13 14.80
CA ASP A 376 -4.77 -15.47 16.07
C ASP A 376 -4.86 -13.94 15.97
N ALA A 377 -4.49 -13.38 14.83
CA ALA A 377 -4.63 -11.96 14.55
C ALA A 377 -6.11 -11.55 14.46
N ARG A 378 -6.94 -12.31 13.73
CA ARG A 378 -8.40 -12.09 13.66
C ARG A 378 -9.06 -12.24 15.04
N ASN A 379 -8.72 -13.30 15.77
CA ASN A 379 -9.21 -13.54 17.14
C ASN A 379 -8.81 -12.41 18.10
N SER A 380 -7.63 -11.81 17.91
CA SER A 380 -7.18 -10.63 18.68
C SER A 380 -8.11 -9.43 18.50
N VAL A 381 -8.49 -9.13 17.25
CA VAL A 381 -9.41 -8.03 16.92
C VAL A 381 -10.78 -8.31 17.53
N GLN A 382 -11.28 -9.53 17.36
CA GLN A 382 -12.54 -9.99 17.93
C GLN A 382 -12.57 -9.84 19.46
N LEU A 383 -11.53 -10.32 20.15
CA LEU A 383 -11.44 -10.28 21.60
C LEU A 383 -11.44 -8.84 22.12
N ARG A 384 -10.76 -7.91 21.43
CA ARG A 384 -10.74 -6.49 21.80
C ARG A 384 -12.13 -5.86 21.65
N LEU A 385 -12.86 -6.19 20.57
CA LEU A 385 -14.23 -5.75 20.34
C LEU A 385 -15.17 -6.27 21.45
N VAL A 386 -15.11 -7.57 21.76
CA VAL A 386 -15.93 -8.20 22.80
C VAL A 386 -15.66 -7.57 24.16
N LYS A 387 -14.38 -7.37 24.52
CA LYS A 387 -14.00 -6.69 25.77
C LYS A 387 -14.59 -5.29 25.86
N ALA A 388 -14.46 -4.49 24.80
CA ALA A 388 -14.98 -3.12 24.77
C ALA A 388 -16.50 -3.06 25.01
N PHE A 389 -17.27 -3.95 24.37
CA PHE A 389 -18.72 -4.02 24.55
C PHE A 389 -19.16 -4.66 25.86
N LYS A 390 -18.39 -5.61 26.39
CA LYS A 390 -18.63 -6.19 27.71
C LYS A 390 -18.52 -5.12 28.80
N GLU A 391 -17.45 -4.33 28.79
CA GLU A 391 -17.27 -3.25 29.77
C GLU A 391 -18.38 -2.19 29.64
N TYR A 392 -18.77 -1.82 28.41
CA TYR A 392 -19.91 -0.93 28.20
C TYR A 392 -21.21 -1.52 28.75
N ARG A 393 -21.49 -2.80 28.49
CA ARG A 393 -22.67 -3.48 29.04
C ARG A 393 -22.66 -3.44 30.57
N ASN A 394 -21.53 -3.73 31.22
CA ASN A 394 -21.41 -3.73 32.68
C ASN A 394 -21.70 -2.36 33.30
N LEU A 395 -21.29 -1.27 32.64
CA LEU A 395 -21.60 0.10 33.08
C LEU A 395 -23.11 0.41 33.09
N TYR A 396 -23.87 -0.15 32.15
CA TYR A 396 -25.31 0.11 31.98
C TYR A 396 -26.22 -1.06 32.41
N ALA A 397 -25.65 -2.18 32.87
CA ALA A 397 -26.37 -3.39 33.28
C ALA A 397 -27.34 -3.15 34.44
N VAL A 398 -27.04 -2.18 35.31
CA VAL A 398 -27.88 -1.83 36.48
C VAL A 398 -29.15 -1.06 36.08
N GLN A 399 -29.12 -0.31 34.96
CA GLN A 399 -30.23 0.56 34.55
C GLN A 399 -31.26 -0.13 33.66
N HIS A 400 -30.89 -1.24 33.02
CA HIS A 400 -31.71 -1.87 32.00
C HIS A 400 -31.84 -3.39 32.23
N ARG A 401 -33.01 -3.85 32.69
CA ARG A 401 -33.43 -5.27 32.68
C ARG A 401 -33.69 -5.76 31.25
N LEU A 402 -32.69 -5.67 30.37
CA LEU A 402 -32.80 -6.05 28.96
C LEU A 402 -32.20 -7.44 28.76
N GLY A 403 -33.02 -8.47 28.97
CA GLY A 403 -32.69 -9.83 28.53
C GLY A 403 -32.69 -9.90 27.00
N GLY A 404 -31.61 -10.43 26.42
CA GLY A 404 -31.55 -10.80 24.99
C GLY A 404 -31.22 -9.70 23.97
N ARG A 405 -31.00 -8.44 24.37
CA ARG A 405 -30.56 -7.37 23.44
C ARG A 405 -29.06 -7.09 23.59
N MET A 406 -28.39 -6.84 22.45
CA MET A 406 -27.01 -6.35 22.44
C MET A 406 -27.00 -4.85 22.74
N ILE A 407 -26.24 -4.46 23.76
CA ILE A 407 -26.07 -3.07 24.18
C ILE A 407 -24.69 -2.63 23.72
N TYR A 408 -24.61 -1.57 22.93
CA TYR A 408 -23.37 -0.97 22.46
C TYR A 408 -23.54 0.57 22.41
N PRO A 409 -22.44 1.34 22.46
CA PRO A 409 -22.51 2.80 22.37
C PRO A 409 -22.78 3.24 20.93
N GLU A 410 -23.58 4.31 20.76
CA GLU A 410 -23.96 4.82 19.44
C GLU A 410 -22.74 5.23 18.60
N SER A 411 -21.72 5.80 19.25
CA SER A 411 -20.44 6.19 18.64
C SER A 411 -19.69 5.02 17.99
N LEU A 412 -19.82 3.80 18.52
CA LEU A 412 -19.14 2.59 18.04
C LEU A 412 -20.09 1.63 17.31
N LYS A 413 -21.25 2.10 16.85
CA LYS A 413 -22.25 1.29 16.14
C LYS A 413 -21.69 0.58 14.91
N LEU A 414 -20.79 1.25 14.18
CA LEU A 414 -20.15 0.71 12.97
C LEU A 414 -18.85 -0.05 13.25
N LEU A 415 -18.35 -0.03 14.50
CA LEU A 415 -17.10 -0.71 14.86
C LEU A 415 -17.12 -2.22 14.55
N PRO A 416 -18.21 -2.98 14.80
CA PRO A 416 -18.25 -4.41 14.49
C PRO A 416 -18.16 -4.70 12.99
N LEU A 417 -18.78 -3.83 12.18
CA LEU A 417 -18.75 -3.93 10.72
C LEU A 417 -17.34 -3.70 10.20
N TYR A 418 -16.66 -2.64 10.65
CA TYR A 418 -15.26 -2.39 10.29
C TYR A 418 -14.30 -3.46 10.83
N ALA A 419 -14.56 -4.02 12.00
CA ALA A 419 -13.78 -5.13 12.54
C ALA A 419 -13.92 -6.39 11.67
N LEU A 420 -15.14 -6.69 11.18
CA LEU A 420 -15.38 -7.78 10.22
C LEU A 420 -14.67 -7.50 8.89
N ALA A 421 -14.79 -6.28 8.37
CA ALA A 421 -14.10 -5.84 7.17
C ALA A 421 -12.59 -6.04 7.28
N LEU A 422 -12.00 -5.65 8.41
CA LEU A 422 -10.59 -5.85 8.69
C LEU A 422 -10.23 -7.34 8.69
N CYS A 423 -11.02 -8.20 9.34
CA CYS A 423 -10.79 -9.64 9.33
C CYS A 423 -10.89 -10.28 7.94
N LYS A 424 -11.67 -9.70 7.03
CA LYS A 424 -11.83 -10.13 5.62
C LYS A 424 -10.85 -9.48 4.64
N SER A 425 -10.13 -8.44 5.06
CA SER A 425 -9.16 -7.73 4.22
C SER A 425 -7.98 -8.62 3.81
N THR A 426 -7.38 -8.34 2.64
CA THR A 426 -6.27 -9.13 2.05
C THR A 426 -5.15 -9.49 3.03
N PRO A 427 -4.69 -8.60 3.96
CA PRO A 427 -3.64 -8.95 4.91
C PRO A 427 -4.03 -10.05 5.91
N LEU A 428 -5.31 -10.12 6.30
CA LEU A 428 -5.82 -10.93 7.41
C LEU A 428 -6.72 -12.08 6.96
N ARG A 429 -7.29 -12.01 5.76
CA ARG A 429 -8.04 -13.12 5.15
C ARG A 429 -7.16 -14.36 5.13
N GLY A 430 -7.72 -15.51 5.48
CA GLY A 430 -7.00 -16.77 5.47
C GLY A 430 -7.78 -17.80 4.69
N GLY A 431 -7.09 -18.53 3.82
CA GLY A 431 -7.62 -19.63 3.02
C GLY A 431 -6.49 -20.25 2.21
N TYR A 432 -6.71 -21.45 1.70
CA TYR A 432 -5.76 -22.07 0.78
C TYR A 432 -5.69 -21.24 -0.51
N ALA A 433 -4.51 -20.70 -0.84
CA ALA A 433 -4.25 -19.90 -2.04
C ALA A 433 -5.20 -18.69 -2.24
N ASP A 434 -5.57 -17.99 -1.16
CA ASP A 434 -6.52 -16.87 -1.22
C ASP A 434 -5.92 -15.58 -1.82
N ALA A 435 -4.68 -15.26 -1.47
CA ALA A 435 -3.89 -14.15 -1.98
C ALA A 435 -2.42 -14.55 -1.99
N GLN A 436 -1.67 -14.07 -2.97
CA GLN A 436 -0.22 -14.28 -3.00
C GLN A 436 0.43 -13.58 -1.79
N LEU A 437 1.54 -14.15 -1.30
CA LEU A 437 2.24 -13.62 -0.14
C LEU A 437 2.70 -12.15 -0.35
N ASP A 438 3.20 -11.84 -1.54
CA ASP A 438 3.64 -10.49 -1.91
C ASP A 438 2.48 -9.48 -1.90
N GLU A 439 1.32 -9.85 -2.48
CA GLU A 439 0.11 -9.02 -2.46
C GLU A 439 -0.37 -8.76 -1.04
N ARG A 440 -0.38 -9.80 -0.20
CA ARG A 440 -0.73 -9.71 1.22
C ARG A 440 0.18 -8.76 1.97
N CYS A 441 1.49 -8.86 1.75
CA CYS A 441 2.48 -8.01 2.39
C CYS A 441 2.39 -6.56 1.91
N ALA A 442 2.22 -6.33 0.61
CA ALA A 442 2.02 -4.99 0.03
C ALA A 442 0.76 -4.31 0.56
N ALA A 443 -0.36 -5.04 0.65
CA ALA A 443 -1.60 -4.52 1.22
C ALA A 443 -1.42 -4.16 2.72
N GLY A 444 -0.77 -5.03 3.49
CA GLY A 444 -0.49 -4.79 4.91
C GLY A 444 0.40 -3.56 5.11
N TYR A 445 1.45 -3.43 4.31
CA TYR A 445 2.35 -2.28 4.34
C TYR A 445 1.62 -0.96 4.03
N THR A 446 0.77 -0.96 3.01
CA THR A 446 -0.04 0.20 2.64
C THR A 446 -0.94 0.61 3.81
N MET A 447 -1.68 -0.34 4.40
CA MET A 447 -2.59 -0.12 5.52
C MET A 447 -1.91 0.43 6.79
N MET A 448 -0.60 0.18 7.00
CA MET A 448 0.15 0.76 8.11
C MET A 448 0.33 2.28 8.01
N THR A 449 0.30 2.82 6.80
CA THR A 449 0.55 4.25 6.54
C THR A 449 -0.70 5.07 6.24
N LEU A 450 -1.83 4.43 5.97
CA LEU A 450 -3.01 5.13 5.48
C LEU A 450 -3.62 6.09 6.52
N PRO A 451 -4.08 7.28 6.10
CA PRO A 451 -4.94 8.14 6.89
C PRO A 451 -6.28 7.47 7.20
N VAL A 452 -6.90 7.86 8.31
CA VAL A 452 -8.15 7.26 8.80
C VAL A 452 -9.23 7.23 7.73
N LYS A 453 -9.48 8.36 7.04
CA LYS A 453 -10.51 8.47 5.99
C LYS A 453 -10.31 7.43 4.88
N ARG A 454 -9.06 7.23 4.42
CA ARG A 454 -8.73 6.27 3.36
C ARG A 454 -8.82 4.84 3.83
N LEU A 455 -8.32 4.57 5.04
CA LEU A 455 -8.40 3.24 5.61
C LEU A 455 -9.85 2.78 5.78
N LEU A 456 -10.75 3.67 6.23
CA LEU A 456 -12.17 3.36 6.33
C LEU A 456 -12.80 3.08 4.95
N LYS A 457 -12.40 3.82 3.91
CA LYS A 457 -12.85 3.60 2.53
C LYS A 457 -12.33 2.28 1.94
N LEU A 458 -11.09 1.90 2.25
CA LEU A 458 -10.50 0.63 1.84
C LEU A 458 -11.19 -0.56 2.54
N LEU A 459 -11.52 -0.42 3.83
CA LEU A 459 -12.19 -1.47 4.60
C LEU A 459 -13.67 -1.61 4.22
N TYR A 460 -14.38 -0.50 4.08
CA TYR A 460 -15.78 -0.49 3.62
C TYR A 460 -15.92 0.42 2.38
N PRO A 461 -15.65 -0.16 1.20
CA PRO A 461 -15.78 0.49 -0.10
C PRO A 461 -17.16 1.07 -0.38
N SER A 462 -17.23 2.01 -1.32
CA SER A 462 -18.51 2.54 -1.81
C SER A 462 -18.98 1.76 -3.03
N LEU A 463 -20.12 1.08 -2.93
CA LEU A 463 -20.82 0.49 -4.06
C LEU A 463 -21.92 1.46 -4.53
N ILE A 464 -21.90 1.84 -5.80
CA ILE A 464 -22.78 2.85 -6.37
C ILE A 464 -23.39 2.31 -7.66
N ARG A 465 -24.71 2.33 -7.76
CA ARG A 465 -25.43 2.00 -9.00
C ARG A 465 -25.47 3.23 -9.91
N ILE A 466 -25.08 3.07 -11.18
CA ILE A 466 -24.88 4.19 -12.11
C ILE A 466 -25.76 4.15 -13.35
N ASP A 467 -26.39 3.02 -13.70
CA ASP A 467 -27.24 2.90 -14.90
C ASP A 467 -28.38 3.93 -14.92
N GLU A 468 -29.07 4.13 -13.80
CA GLU A 468 -30.16 5.12 -13.70
C GLU A 468 -29.67 6.56 -13.85
N TYR A 469 -28.43 6.84 -13.42
CA TYR A 469 -27.82 8.16 -13.53
C TYR A 469 -27.40 8.47 -14.96
N LEU A 470 -26.80 7.47 -15.63
CA LEU A 470 -26.34 7.59 -17.01
C LEU A 470 -27.47 7.86 -18.01
N LEU A 471 -28.67 7.35 -17.73
CA LEU A 471 -29.86 7.55 -18.56
C LEU A 471 -30.53 8.92 -18.34
N LYS A 472 -30.28 9.59 -17.21
CA LYS A 472 -30.90 10.88 -16.89
C LYS A 472 -30.15 12.04 -17.57
N PRO A 473 -30.83 12.95 -18.30
CA PRO A 473 -30.18 14.09 -18.96
C PRO A 473 -29.51 15.07 -17.99
N THR A 474 -30.15 15.33 -16.84
CA THR A 474 -29.85 16.44 -15.91
C THR A 474 -29.39 16.02 -14.52
N ALA A 475 -29.02 14.75 -14.31
CA ALA A 475 -28.64 14.29 -12.98
C ALA A 475 -27.30 14.92 -12.53
N GLN A 476 -27.28 15.49 -11.32
CA GLN A 476 -26.05 15.94 -10.67
C GLN A 476 -25.39 14.79 -9.93
N ALA A 477 -24.06 14.68 -10.00
CA ALA A 477 -23.30 13.59 -9.38
C ALA A 477 -23.47 13.47 -7.84
N ASP A 478 -24.13 14.42 -7.18
CA ASP A 478 -24.43 14.37 -5.73
C ASP A 478 -25.66 13.50 -5.40
N GLU A 479 -26.42 13.02 -6.39
CA GLU A 479 -27.55 12.09 -6.18
C GLU A 479 -27.12 10.61 -6.10
N LEU A 480 -25.82 10.31 -6.18
CA LEU A 480 -25.33 8.93 -6.19
C LEU A 480 -25.48 8.26 -4.82
N LYS A 481 -26.48 7.36 -4.72
CA LYS A 481 -26.74 6.60 -3.50
C LYS A 481 -25.75 5.45 -3.34
N ARG A 482 -25.12 5.38 -2.16
CA ARG A 482 -24.28 4.25 -1.75
C ARG A 482 -25.16 3.08 -1.33
N LEU A 483 -24.83 1.90 -1.82
CA LEU A 483 -25.49 0.64 -1.53
C LEU A 483 -24.66 -0.17 -0.51
N PRO A 484 -25.32 -1.01 0.32
CA PRO A 484 -24.61 -1.91 1.21
C PRO A 484 -23.81 -2.96 0.41
N LEU A 485 -22.75 -3.47 1.02
CA LEU A 485 -21.83 -4.43 0.39
C LEU A 485 -22.34 -5.87 0.55
N VAL A 486 -23.51 -6.14 -0.02
CA VAL A 486 -24.18 -7.45 -0.08
C VAL A 486 -24.50 -7.83 -1.51
N ALA A 487 -24.42 -9.12 -1.84
CA ALA A 487 -24.71 -9.65 -3.17
C ALA A 487 -26.17 -9.39 -3.58
N GLU A 488 -27.09 -9.34 -2.61
CA GLU A 488 -28.50 -8.98 -2.85
C GLU A 488 -28.69 -7.56 -3.41
N SER A 489 -27.70 -6.67 -3.25
CA SER A 489 -27.75 -5.31 -3.81
C SER A 489 -27.41 -5.26 -5.31
N LEU A 490 -26.85 -6.34 -5.86
CA LEU A 490 -26.43 -6.44 -7.25
C LEU A 490 -27.59 -7.01 -8.10
N ASP A 491 -28.20 -6.17 -8.92
CA ASP A 491 -29.18 -6.56 -9.93
C ASP A 491 -28.44 -6.94 -11.23
N SER A 492 -28.81 -8.07 -11.83
CA SER A 492 -28.24 -8.53 -13.11
C SER A 492 -28.50 -7.57 -14.27
N ARG A 493 -29.42 -6.63 -14.13
CA ARG A 493 -29.71 -5.58 -15.13
C ARG A 493 -28.95 -4.28 -14.90
N GLY A 494 -28.26 -4.15 -13.77
CA GLY A 494 -27.63 -2.91 -13.35
C GLY A 494 -26.18 -2.76 -13.80
N LEU A 495 -25.68 -1.52 -13.70
CA LEU A 495 -24.28 -1.17 -13.87
C LEU A 495 -23.80 -0.50 -12.58
N TYR A 496 -22.69 -0.98 -12.04
CA TYR A 496 -22.22 -0.57 -10.72
C TYR A 496 -20.76 -0.11 -10.76
N ILE A 497 -20.44 0.90 -9.97
CA ILE A 497 -19.07 1.28 -9.63
C ILE A 497 -18.82 0.89 -8.18
N TYR A 498 -17.80 0.09 -7.96
CA TYR A 498 -17.21 -0.18 -6.66
C TYR A 498 -15.93 0.64 -6.53
N ASP A 499 -15.83 1.43 -5.46
CA ASP A 499 -14.72 2.35 -5.19
C ASP A 499 -14.14 2.09 -3.79
N ASP A 500 -12.94 1.50 -3.75
CA ASP A 500 -12.18 1.24 -2.52
C ASP A 500 -11.07 2.29 -2.24
N GLY A 501 -10.96 3.31 -3.10
CA GLY A 501 -9.93 4.35 -3.04
C GLY A 501 -8.61 4.03 -3.75
N PHE A 502 -8.37 2.78 -4.16
CA PHE A 502 -7.19 2.35 -4.93
C PHE A 502 -7.53 1.84 -6.32
N ARG A 503 -8.75 1.34 -6.51
CA ARG A 503 -9.28 0.88 -7.78
C ARG A 503 -10.76 1.20 -7.92
N PHE A 504 -11.19 1.36 -9.16
CA PHE A 504 -12.59 1.38 -9.53
C PHE A 504 -12.93 0.07 -10.21
N VAL A 505 -13.87 -0.70 -9.65
CA VAL A 505 -14.39 -1.89 -10.30
C VAL A 505 -15.73 -1.52 -10.92
N ILE A 506 -15.79 -1.53 -12.25
CA ILE A 506 -17.01 -1.29 -13.02
C ILE A 506 -17.60 -2.66 -13.35
N TRP A 507 -18.71 -2.98 -12.68
CA TRP A 507 -19.36 -4.28 -12.80
C TRP A 507 -20.58 -4.19 -13.71
N PHE A 508 -20.59 -5.04 -14.73
CA PHE A 508 -21.65 -5.16 -15.73
C PHE A 508 -22.53 -6.38 -15.42
N GLY A 509 -23.80 -6.13 -15.13
CA GLY A 509 -24.78 -7.19 -14.98
C GLY A 509 -24.99 -7.99 -16.28
N ARG A 510 -25.27 -9.29 -16.16
CA ARG A 510 -25.45 -10.20 -17.31
C ARG A 510 -26.63 -9.83 -18.20
N MET A 511 -27.66 -9.22 -17.63
CA MET A 511 -28.88 -8.78 -18.30
C MET A 511 -28.90 -7.26 -18.55
N LEU A 512 -27.75 -6.58 -18.46
CA LEU A 512 -27.64 -5.17 -18.80
C LEU A 512 -27.98 -4.96 -20.29
N SER A 513 -28.67 -3.85 -20.61
CA SER A 513 -28.98 -3.52 -22.00
C SER A 513 -27.69 -3.43 -22.83
N PRO A 514 -27.60 -4.13 -23.98
CA PRO A 514 -26.42 -4.10 -24.83
C PRO A 514 -26.15 -2.70 -25.39
N GLU A 515 -27.16 -1.84 -25.51
CA GLU A 515 -27.01 -0.45 -25.93
C GLU A 515 -26.18 0.36 -24.92
N ILE A 516 -26.42 0.17 -23.62
CA ILE A 516 -25.64 0.84 -22.56
C ILE A 516 -24.19 0.36 -22.61
N ALA A 517 -23.98 -0.95 -22.74
CA ALA A 517 -22.64 -1.51 -22.77
C ALA A 517 -21.85 -1.09 -24.02
N MET A 518 -22.50 -1.07 -25.19
CA MET A 518 -21.90 -0.63 -26.46
C MET A 518 -21.61 0.87 -26.48
N ASN A 519 -22.45 1.69 -25.84
CA ASN A 519 -22.16 3.11 -25.67
C ASN A 519 -20.94 3.33 -24.74
N LEU A 520 -20.74 2.49 -23.73
CA LEU A 520 -19.63 2.66 -22.78
C LEU A 520 -18.31 2.07 -23.26
N LEU A 521 -18.34 0.95 -23.98
CA LEU A 521 -17.16 0.17 -24.36
C LEU A 521 -16.93 0.08 -25.88
N GLY A 522 -17.86 0.59 -26.69
CA GLY A 522 -17.77 0.51 -28.15
C GLY A 522 -17.73 -0.94 -28.66
N GLN A 523 -16.88 -1.19 -29.64
CA GLN A 523 -16.68 -2.52 -30.24
C GLN A 523 -15.96 -3.50 -29.30
N ASP A 524 -15.27 -2.98 -28.27
CA ASP A 524 -14.52 -3.77 -27.29
C ASP A 524 -15.42 -4.48 -26.28
N PHE A 525 -16.75 -4.28 -26.34
CA PHE A 525 -17.68 -5.09 -25.57
C PHE A 525 -17.64 -6.58 -25.95
N ALA A 526 -17.33 -6.95 -27.18
CA ALA A 526 -17.20 -8.38 -27.50
C ALA A 526 -15.85 -8.98 -27.04
N ALA A 527 -14.87 -8.13 -26.71
CA ALA A 527 -13.52 -8.53 -26.36
C ALA A 527 -13.38 -8.96 -24.89
N ASP A 528 -12.23 -9.55 -24.58
CA ASP A 528 -11.80 -9.83 -23.21
C ASP A 528 -11.61 -8.50 -22.45
N LEU A 529 -12.52 -8.24 -21.50
CA LEU A 529 -12.52 -7.05 -20.65
C LEU A 529 -11.24 -6.88 -19.83
N SER A 530 -10.42 -7.91 -19.71
CA SER A 530 -9.15 -7.83 -19.01
C SER A 530 -8.15 -6.89 -19.65
N LYS A 531 -8.22 -6.71 -20.97
CA LYS A 531 -7.28 -5.91 -21.77
C LYS A 531 -7.85 -4.56 -22.20
N VAL A 532 -9.14 -4.34 -21.95
CA VAL A 532 -9.84 -3.12 -22.38
C VAL A 532 -9.56 -2.00 -21.39
N SER A 533 -8.97 -0.92 -21.90
CA SER A 533 -8.82 0.33 -21.17
C SER A 533 -10.02 1.23 -21.44
N LEU A 534 -10.55 1.85 -20.39
CA LEU A 534 -11.73 2.70 -20.49
C LEU A 534 -11.33 4.09 -21.03
N TYR A 535 -11.88 4.46 -22.19
CA TYR A 535 -11.65 5.75 -22.83
C TYR A 535 -12.95 6.54 -22.98
N GLU A 536 -12.83 7.86 -23.12
CA GLU A 536 -13.96 8.72 -23.44
C GLU A 536 -14.33 8.51 -24.92
N HIS A 537 -15.58 8.12 -25.16
CA HIS A 537 -16.15 8.00 -26.50
C HIS A 537 -17.03 9.22 -26.83
N ASP A 538 -17.31 9.44 -28.11
CA ASP A 538 -18.17 10.52 -28.62
C ASP A 538 -19.67 10.31 -28.31
N ASN A 539 -20.00 10.00 -27.06
CA ASN A 539 -21.36 9.86 -26.59
C ASN A 539 -21.53 10.46 -25.18
N GLU A 540 -22.74 10.95 -24.90
CA GLU A 540 -23.02 11.63 -23.64
C GLU A 540 -22.85 10.72 -22.41
N MET A 541 -23.13 9.42 -22.58
CA MET A 541 -23.07 8.43 -21.51
C MET A 541 -21.63 8.16 -21.03
N SER A 542 -20.69 7.98 -21.95
CA SER A 542 -19.26 7.83 -21.70
C SER A 542 -18.69 9.10 -21.08
N ARG A 543 -19.04 10.29 -21.61
CA ARG A 543 -18.65 11.57 -20.99
C ARG A 543 -19.14 11.71 -19.55
N LYS A 544 -20.38 11.29 -19.27
CA LYS A 544 -20.95 11.28 -17.92
C LYS A 544 -20.19 10.30 -17.00
N LEU A 545 -19.91 9.09 -17.47
CA LEU A 545 -19.14 8.10 -16.71
C LEU A 545 -17.74 8.62 -16.39
N MET A 546 -17.02 9.14 -17.40
CA MET A 546 -15.68 9.71 -17.23
C MET A 546 -15.70 10.92 -16.30
N GLY A 547 -16.72 11.77 -16.37
CA GLY A 547 -16.94 12.88 -15.44
C GLY A 547 -17.11 12.42 -13.99
N ILE A 548 -17.85 11.34 -13.74
CA ILE A 548 -17.99 10.75 -12.40
C ILE A 548 -16.64 10.23 -11.90
N LEU A 549 -15.92 9.44 -12.71
CA LEU A 549 -14.61 8.90 -12.35
C LEU A 549 -13.60 10.00 -12.05
N LYS A 550 -13.62 11.08 -12.84
CA LYS A 550 -12.78 12.26 -12.63
C LYS A 550 -13.12 12.96 -11.31
N LYS A 551 -14.41 13.18 -11.01
CA LYS A 551 -14.85 13.78 -9.73
C LYS A 551 -14.40 12.93 -8.53
N PHE A 552 -14.47 11.60 -8.62
CA PHE A 552 -13.98 10.72 -7.57
C PHE A 552 -12.45 10.80 -7.40
N ARG A 553 -11.68 10.87 -8.50
CA ARG A 553 -10.22 11.07 -8.47
C ARG A 553 -9.84 12.43 -7.88
N GLU A 554 -10.53 13.50 -8.25
CA GLU A 554 -10.30 14.85 -7.70
C GLU A 554 -10.57 14.91 -6.18
N SER A 555 -11.49 14.08 -5.69
CA SER A 555 -11.79 14.01 -4.25
C SER A 555 -10.69 13.34 -3.41
N ASP A 556 -9.87 12.48 -4.03
CA ASP A 556 -8.74 11.80 -3.40
C ASP A 556 -7.55 11.62 -4.38
N PRO A 557 -6.70 12.64 -4.53
CA PRO A 557 -5.67 12.66 -5.57
C PRO A 557 -4.42 11.83 -5.24
N SER A 558 -4.34 11.23 -4.05
CA SER A 558 -3.07 10.67 -3.58
C SER A 558 -2.73 9.29 -4.11
N TYR A 559 -3.74 8.55 -4.58
CA TYR A 559 -3.57 7.31 -5.32
C TYR A 559 -4.35 7.39 -6.62
N TYR A 560 -3.88 6.67 -7.63
CA TYR A 560 -4.60 6.57 -8.89
C TYR A 560 -5.53 5.37 -8.85
N GLN A 561 -6.84 5.63 -8.88
CA GLN A 561 -7.83 4.56 -8.93
C GLN A 561 -7.86 3.93 -10.32
N LEU A 562 -7.24 2.76 -10.43
CA LEU A 562 -7.20 1.97 -11.66
C LEU A 562 -8.58 1.38 -11.96
N CYS A 563 -9.06 1.53 -13.19
CA CYS A 563 -10.34 0.98 -13.60
C CYS A 563 -10.21 -0.50 -13.99
N HIS A 564 -11.02 -1.36 -13.39
CA HIS A 564 -11.18 -2.76 -13.76
C HIS A 564 -12.61 -3.00 -14.23
N LEU A 565 -12.75 -3.46 -15.47
CA LEU A 565 -14.02 -3.87 -16.04
C LEU A 565 -14.28 -5.34 -15.68
N VAL A 566 -15.49 -5.65 -15.20
CA VAL A 566 -15.86 -7.00 -14.74
C VAL A 566 -17.28 -7.33 -15.21
N ARG A 567 -17.48 -8.50 -15.82
CA ARG A 567 -18.82 -9.01 -16.14
C ARG A 567 -19.33 -10.02 -15.13
N GLN A 568 -20.65 -10.02 -14.95
CA GLN A 568 -21.32 -11.04 -14.17
C GLN A 568 -21.14 -12.44 -14.80
N GLY A 569 -20.60 -13.38 -14.03
CA GLY A 569 -20.26 -14.74 -14.47
C GLY A 569 -18.82 -14.90 -14.97
N GLU A 570 -18.03 -13.84 -15.04
CA GLU A 570 -16.63 -13.87 -15.47
C GLU A 570 -15.72 -14.33 -14.31
N GLN A 571 -15.66 -15.63 -14.07
CA GLN A 571 -14.78 -16.21 -13.03
C GLN A 571 -13.39 -16.53 -13.59
N PRO A 572 -12.30 -16.30 -12.83
CA PRO A 572 -12.24 -15.91 -11.42
C PRO A 572 -12.29 -14.39 -11.14
N ARG A 573 -12.36 -13.56 -12.19
CA ARG A 573 -12.21 -12.09 -12.11
C ARG A 573 -13.28 -11.43 -11.25
N GLU A 574 -14.54 -11.78 -11.46
CA GLU A 574 -15.67 -11.31 -10.66
C GLU A 574 -15.53 -11.72 -9.18
N GLY A 575 -15.13 -12.97 -8.95
CA GLY A 575 -14.85 -13.49 -7.62
C GLY A 575 -13.79 -12.66 -6.89
N PHE A 576 -12.67 -12.37 -7.57
CA PHE A 576 -11.53 -11.67 -6.99
C PHE A 576 -11.76 -10.16 -6.77
N PHE A 577 -12.29 -9.45 -7.78
CA PHE A 577 -12.41 -8.00 -7.73
C PHE A 577 -13.63 -7.50 -6.99
N LEU A 578 -14.76 -8.23 -7.03
CA LEU A 578 -16.01 -7.75 -6.43
C LEU A 578 -16.53 -8.68 -5.33
N LEU A 579 -16.86 -9.94 -5.65
CA LEU A 579 -17.60 -10.80 -4.73
C LEU A 579 -16.83 -11.07 -3.44
N ALA A 580 -15.51 -11.26 -3.51
CA ALA A 580 -14.65 -11.41 -2.35
C ALA A 580 -14.64 -10.19 -1.41
N ASN A 581 -14.99 -9.02 -1.92
CA ASN A 581 -14.96 -7.74 -1.20
C ASN A 581 -16.36 -7.29 -0.74
N LEU A 582 -17.40 -8.11 -0.96
CA LEU A 582 -18.73 -7.91 -0.38
C LEU A 582 -18.70 -8.30 1.11
N VAL A 583 -18.20 -7.39 1.93
CA VAL A 583 -17.83 -7.63 3.33
C VAL A 583 -18.96 -8.20 4.18
N GLU A 584 -20.21 -7.89 3.87
CA GLU A 584 -21.35 -8.32 4.68
C GLU A 584 -21.76 -9.78 4.40
N ASP A 585 -21.39 -10.32 3.24
CA ASP A 585 -21.74 -11.68 2.83
C ASP A 585 -20.80 -12.74 3.42
N GLN A 586 -21.27 -13.98 3.46
CA GLN A 586 -20.46 -15.11 3.86
C GLN A 586 -19.49 -15.50 2.72
N ILE A 587 -18.18 -15.42 2.96
CA ILE A 587 -17.15 -15.67 1.94
C ILE A 587 -16.04 -16.56 2.53
N GLY A 588 -15.66 -17.61 1.80
CA GLY A 588 -14.45 -18.40 2.10
C GLY A 588 -14.41 -18.98 3.52
N GLY A 589 -15.55 -19.39 4.07
CA GLY A 589 -15.65 -19.93 5.44
C GLY A 589 -15.69 -18.90 6.56
N THR A 590 -15.67 -17.59 6.24
CA THR A 590 -15.87 -16.52 7.22
C THR A 590 -17.34 -16.12 7.31
N ASN A 591 -17.79 -15.77 8.52
CA ASN A 591 -19.19 -15.45 8.82
C ASN A 591 -19.68 -14.21 8.05
N GLY A 592 -20.97 -14.20 7.68
CA GLY A 592 -21.66 -12.99 7.26
C GLY A 592 -21.84 -12.02 8.43
N TYR A 593 -22.24 -10.77 8.15
CA TYR A 593 -22.37 -9.74 9.18
C TYR A 593 -23.40 -10.10 10.27
N ALA A 594 -24.53 -10.69 9.88
CA ALA A 594 -25.55 -11.13 10.84
C ALA A 594 -25.02 -12.20 11.82
N ASP A 595 -24.36 -13.22 11.30
CA ASP A 595 -23.75 -14.29 12.10
C ASP A 595 -22.61 -13.78 12.97
N TRP A 596 -21.80 -12.85 12.45
CA TRP A 596 -20.74 -12.19 13.19
C TRP A 596 -21.28 -11.44 14.41
N ILE A 597 -22.32 -10.63 14.24
CA ILE A 597 -22.95 -9.91 15.35
C ILE A 597 -23.53 -10.88 16.39
N LEU A 598 -24.18 -11.97 15.96
CA LEU A 598 -24.67 -13.01 16.87
C LEU A 598 -23.53 -13.67 17.66
N GLN A 599 -22.41 -13.95 17.00
CA GLN A 599 -21.21 -14.50 17.66
C GLN A 599 -20.65 -13.54 18.70
N ILE A 600 -20.47 -12.25 18.35
CA ILE A 600 -20.01 -11.22 19.30
C ILE A 600 -20.99 -11.13 20.47
N HIS A 601 -22.29 -11.13 20.21
CA HIS A 601 -23.30 -11.06 21.25
C HIS A 601 -23.21 -12.24 22.23
N ARG A 602 -23.07 -13.47 21.73
CA ARG A 602 -22.89 -14.67 22.56
C ARG A 602 -21.62 -14.58 23.41
N GLN A 603 -20.50 -14.13 22.85
CA GLN A 603 -19.24 -14.01 23.59
C GLN A 603 -19.25 -12.89 24.65
N VAL A 604 -19.99 -11.81 24.41
CA VAL A 604 -20.24 -10.76 25.41
C VAL A 604 -21.09 -11.31 26.57
N GLN A 605 -22.02 -12.23 26.30
CA GLN A 605 -22.84 -12.87 27.33
C GLN A 605 -22.11 -13.99 28.11
N GLN A 606 -21.35 -14.85 27.43
CA GLN A 606 -20.71 -16.04 28.02
C GLN A 606 -19.58 -15.72 28.99
N ASN A 607 -18.93 -14.58 28.82
CA ASN A 607 -17.86 -14.14 29.71
C ASN A 607 -18.38 -13.24 30.86
N ALA A 608 -19.70 -13.18 31.10
CA ALA A 608 -20.31 -12.33 32.13
C ALA A 608 -20.14 -12.90 33.54
#